data_AF-A0A3A5QJE4-F1
#
_entry.id   AF-A0A3A5QJE4-F1
#
_cell.length_a   1.000
_cell.length_b   1.000
_cell.length_c   1.000
_cell.angle_alpha   90.00
_cell.angle_beta   90.00
_cell.angle_gamma   90.00
#
_symmetry.space_group_name_H-M   'P 1'
#
loop_
_entity.id
_entity.type
_entity.pdbx_description
1 polymer ?
#
loop_
_entity_poly.entity_id
_entity_poly.type
_entity_poly.pdbx_seq_one_letter_code
_entity_poly.pdbx_strand_id
1 'polypeptide(L)'
;MIGKGKSISHGTAALEYDLAKEIDGQTAAIEIARHELYGCTGAEMVQEMKPYHADFPNVKNNCLRFEVSPSIEESATFTDADWAELGNDFMQRMGLANHQYIIIRHSGTESKKEQAHLHILANRVSLSGELYRDNWIGKKATEAANAIAKERNFVQSQDIGKANKAEIKEAMDDVLKKMQGFDLTKFKEELGRRGFKVREARASTGKLNGYYVTARSGTEYKASEIGKGYTLAHIERTQSKLKYNSMNISHGNKLTSGSGSFHR
;
A
#
# COMPACT_ATOMS: atom_id res chain seq x y z
N MET A 1 -0.35 4.70 -3.30
CA MET A 1 0.04 4.02 -4.56
C MET A 1 0.83 2.71 -4.40
N ILE A 2 0.59 1.72 -5.27
CA ILE A 2 1.29 0.43 -5.38
C ILE A 2 1.95 0.32 -6.76
N GLY A 3 3.17 -0.22 -6.82
CA GLY A 3 3.86 -0.56 -8.07
C GLY A 3 4.31 -2.02 -8.09
N LYS A 4 3.98 -2.75 -9.16
CA LYS A 4 4.44 -4.13 -9.42
C LYS A 4 5.17 -4.17 -10.76
N GLY A 5 6.19 -5.01 -10.87
CA GLY A 5 6.96 -5.17 -12.11
C GLY A 5 7.45 -6.60 -12.30
N LYS A 6 7.41 -7.09 -13.55
CA LYS A 6 7.91 -8.40 -13.96
C LYS A 6 8.47 -8.35 -15.39
N SER A 7 9.52 -9.13 -15.64
CA SER A 7 9.93 -9.47 -17.01
C SER A 7 9.08 -10.64 -17.52
N ILE A 8 8.58 -10.59 -18.75
CA ILE A 8 7.72 -11.63 -19.32
C ILE A 8 8.13 -12.00 -20.75
N SER A 9 7.78 -13.22 -21.17
CA SER A 9 7.99 -13.74 -22.52
C SER A 9 6.74 -13.69 -23.42
N HIS A 10 5.58 -13.41 -22.83
CA HIS A 10 4.26 -13.47 -23.48
C HIS A 10 3.69 -12.06 -23.71
N GLY A 11 4.51 -11.15 -24.28
CA GLY A 11 4.15 -9.74 -24.48
C GLY A 11 2.86 -9.54 -25.26
N THR A 12 2.67 -10.25 -26.39
CA THR A 12 1.45 -10.15 -27.21
C THR A 12 0.20 -10.52 -26.42
N ALA A 13 0.20 -11.69 -25.78
CA ALA A 13 -0.96 -12.14 -24.99
C ALA A 13 -1.27 -11.20 -23.82
N ALA A 14 -0.24 -10.64 -23.17
CA ALA A 14 -0.42 -9.66 -22.11
C ALA A 14 -1.03 -8.36 -22.63
N LEU A 15 -0.54 -7.83 -23.75
CA LEU A 15 -1.03 -6.57 -24.30
C LEU A 15 -2.45 -6.69 -24.84
N GLU A 16 -2.76 -7.77 -25.55
CA GLU A 16 -4.12 -8.04 -26.03
C GLU A 16 -5.11 -8.18 -24.87
N TYR A 17 -4.71 -8.86 -23.78
CA TYR A 17 -5.52 -8.91 -22.57
C TYR A 17 -5.74 -7.52 -21.96
N ASP A 18 -4.69 -6.70 -21.90
CA ASP A 18 -4.77 -5.35 -21.33
C ASP A 18 -5.64 -4.42 -22.21
N LEU A 19 -5.60 -4.55 -23.54
CA LEU A 19 -6.42 -3.77 -24.48
C LEU A 19 -7.89 -4.22 -24.50
N ALA A 20 -8.15 -5.52 -24.36
CA ALA A 20 -9.49 -6.11 -24.44
C ALA A 20 -10.24 -6.11 -23.10
N LYS A 21 -9.76 -5.38 -22.08
CA LYS A 21 -10.38 -5.42 -20.76
C LYS A 21 -11.80 -4.86 -20.81
N GLU A 22 -12.74 -5.66 -20.31
CA GLU A 22 -14.12 -5.28 -20.09
C GLU A 22 -14.52 -5.47 -18.63
N ILE A 23 -15.49 -4.67 -18.17
CA ILE A 23 -16.18 -4.80 -16.88
C ILE A 23 -17.68 -4.68 -17.17
N ASP A 24 -18.47 -5.67 -16.75
CA ASP A 24 -19.91 -5.75 -17.04
C ASP A 24 -20.26 -5.61 -18.54
N GLY A 25 -19.40 -6.12 -19.43
CA GLY A 25 -19.59 -6.06 -20.89
C GLY A 25 -19.34 -4.67 -21.51
N GLN A 26 -18.75 -3.74 -20.75
CA GLN A 26 -18.32 -2.43 -21.24
C GLN A 26 -16.80 -2.36 -21.27
N THR A 27 -16.24 -1.73 -22.31
CA THR A 27 -14.81 -1.48 -22.43
C THR A 27 -14.30 -0.71 -21.21
N ALA A 28 -13.35 -1.30 -20.50
CA ALA A 28 -12.73 -0.74 -19.30
C ALA A 28 -11.25 -0.40 -19.51
N ALA A 29 -10.70 -0.72 -20.69
CA ALA A 29 -9.36 -0.31 -21.12
C ALA A 29 -9.39 1.00 -21.91
N ILE A 30 -8.50 1.91 -21.56
CA ILE A 30 -8.25 3.14 -22.31
C ILE A 30 -6.74 3.26 -22.50
N GLU A 31 -6.30 3.37 -23.74
CA GLU A 31 -4.91 3.72 -24.02
C GLU A 31 -4.65 5.16 -23.60
N ILE A 32 -3.66 5.35 -22.74
CA ILE A 32 -3.33 6.65 -22.17
C ILE A 32 -2.17 7.31 -22.90
N ALA A 33 -1.15 6.51 -23.23
CA ALA A 33 0.04 6.98 -23.91
C ALA A 33 0.80 5.81 -24.55
N ARG A 34 1.59 6.13 -25.57
CA ARG A 34 2.56 5.22 -26.17
C ARG A 34 3.84 5.98 -26.55
N HIS A 35 4.92 5.24 -26.70
CA HIS A 35 6.22 5.76 -27.10
C HIS A 35 6.90 4.80 -28.08
N GLU A 36 7.22 5.30 -29.28
CA GLU A 36 7.87 4.56 -30.37
C GLU A 36 7.19 3.23 -30.73
N LEU A 37 5.86 3.23 -30.73
CA LEU A 37 4.99 2.14 -31.19
C LEU A 37 3.89 2.71 -32.09
N TYR A 38 3.61 2.05 -33.21
CA TYR A 38 2.69 2.57 -34.24
C TYR A 38 1.57 1.60 -34.62
N GLY A 39 1.66 0.34 -34.21
CA GLY A 39 0.68 -0.71 -34.46
C GLY A 39 -0.71 -0.38 -33.91
N CYS A 40 -1.72 -0.99 -34.51
CA CYS A 40 -3.14 -0.86 -34.14
C CYS A 40 -3.59 -1.99 -33.21
N THR A 41 -2.88 -3.12 -33.22
CA THR A 41 -3.13 -4.28 -32.36
C THR A 41 -1.97 -4.54 -31.41
N GLY A 42 -2.22 -5.25 -30.31
CA GLY A 42 -1.15 -5.66 -29.40
C GLY A 42 -0.12 -6.57 -30.08
N ALA A 43 -0.56 -7.40 -31.02
CA ALA A 43 0.31 -8.21 -31.86
C ALA A 43 1.25 -7.36 -32.75
N GLU A 44 0.75 -6.34 -33.42
CA GLU A 44 1.55 -5.43 -34.26
C GLU A 44 2.56 -4.66 -33.42
N MET A 45 2.14 -4.09 -32.28
CA MET A 45 3.05 -3.35 -31.39
C MET A 45 4.18 -4.23 -30.86
N VAL A 46 3.89 -5.47 -30.45
CA VAL A 46 4.94 -6.40 -29.99
C VAL A 46 5.80 -6.89 -31.16
N GLN A 47 5.26 -6.96 -32.38
CA GLN A 47 6.04 -7.26 -33.57
C GLN A 47 7.08 -6.16 -33.86
N GLU A 48 6.76 -4.88 -33.64
CA GLU A 48 7.70 -3.76 -33.75
C GLU A 48 8.85 -3.83 -32.75
N MET A 49 8.67 -4.50 -31.61
CA MET A 49 9.71 -4.68 -30.60
C MET A 49 10.75 -5.75 -30.98
N LYS A 50 10.37 -6.74 -31.79
CA LYS A 50 11.20 -7.93 -32.08
C LYS A 50 12.54 -7.65 -32.75
N PRO A 51 12.68 -6.69 -33.68
CA PRO A 51 13.98 -6.40 -34.31
C PRO A 51 15.09 -6.09 -33.30
N TYR A 52 14.76 -5.43 -32.18
CA TYR A 52 15.71 -5.10 -31.12
C TYR A 52 16.21 -6.34 -30.35
N HIS A 53 15.59 -7.50 -30.52
CA HIS A 53 15.96 -8.73 -29.79
C HIS A 53 17.00 -9.57 -30.54
N ALA A 54 17.36 -9.20 -31.77
CA ALA A 54 18.27 -9.97 -32.63
C ALA A 54 19.63 -10.26 -31.96
N ASP A 55 20.17 -9.27 -31.24
CA ASP A 55 21.45 -9.38 -30.52
C ASP A 55 21.35 -10.15 -29.20
N PHE A 56 20.14 -10.52 -28.78
CA PHE A 56 19.85 -11.17 -27.50
C PHE A 56 19.09 -12.50 -27.65
N PRO A 57 19.57 -13.47 -28.47
CA PRO A 57 18.83 -14.69 -28.81
C PRO A 57 18.51 -15.60 -27.61
N ASN A 58 19.23 -15.45 -26.50
CA ASN A 58 19.02 -16.24 -25.28
C ASN A 58 18.06 -15.57 -24.27
N VAL A 59 17.61 -14.33 -24.53
CA VAL A 59 16.71 -13.61 -23.65
C VAL A 59 15.26 -14.01 -23.95
N LYS A 60 14.70 -14.86 -23.08
CA LYS A 60 13.30 -15.31 -23.22
C LYS A 60 12.28 -14.28 -22.77
N ASN A 61 12.61 -13.52 -21.72
CA ASN A 61 11.75 -12.47 -21.19
C ASN A 61 12.13 -11.15 -21.83
N ASN A 62 11.55 -10.87 -23.00
CA ASN A 62 11.88 -9.75 -23.86
C ASN A 62 10.99 -8.51 -23.65
N CYS A 63 9.94 -8.64 -22.82
CA CYS A 63 9.08 -7.52 -22.43
C CYS A 63 9.14 -7.31 -20.91
N LEU A 64 8.88 -6.08 -20.50
CA LEU A 64 8.69 -5.69 -19.11
C LEU A 64 7.22 -5.31 -18.94
N ARG A 65 6.56 -5.88 -17.93
CA ARG A 65 5.17 -5.55 -17.59
C ARG A 65 5.10 -4.95 -16.20
N PHE A 66 4.39 -3.84 -16.09
CA PHE A 66 4.14 -3.14 -14.83
C PHE A 66 2.66 -2.94 -14.57
N GLU A 67 2.35 -2.82 -13.29
CA GLU A 67 1.04 -2.38 -12.80
C GLU A 67 1.30 -1.24 -11.80
N VAL A 68 0.69 -0.08 -12.05
CA VAL A 68 0.81 1.11 -11.18
C VAL A 68 -0.59 1.51 -10.75
N SER A 69 -0.86 1.44 -9.45
CA SER A 69 -2.21 1.61 -8.89
C SER A 69 -2.19 2.64 -7.76
N PRO A 70 -2.59 3.90 -8.02
CA PRO A 70 -2.93 4.84 -6.95
C PRO A 70 -4.16 4.33 -6.17
N SER A 71 -4.43 4.88 -4.98
CA SER A 71 -5.69 4.60 -4.27
C SER A 71 -6.87 5.25 -4.99
N ILE A 72 -8.09 4.79 -4.70
CA ILE A 72 -9.32 5.36 -5.26
C ILE A 72 -9.38 6.87 -4.96
N GLU A 73 -9.02 7.28 -3.75
CA GLU A 73 -8.99 8.67 -3.32
C GLU A 73 -7.89 9.48 -4.01
N GLU A 74 -6.69 8.90 -4.15
CA GLU A 74 -5.54 9.52 -4.86
C GLU A 74 -5.88 9.81 -6.33
N SER A 75 -6.66 8.94 -6.99
CA SER A 75 -7.01 9.07 -8.41
C SER A 75 -8.43 9.56 -8.69
N ALA A 76 -9.20 9.97 -7.68
CA ALA A 76 -10.62 10.30 -7.84
C ALA A 76 -10.90 11.43 -8.86
N THR A 77 -9.92 12.32 -9.05
CA THR A 77 -10.03 13.48 -9.94
C THR A 77 -9.11 13.40 -11.16
N PHE A 78 -8.46 12.25 -11.37
CA PHE A 78 -7.49 12.10 -12.45
C PHE A 78 -8.18 12.16 -13.82
N THR A 79 -7.74 13.11 -14.63
CA THR A 79 -7.98 13.14 -16.08
C THR A 79 -7.04 12.19 -16.80
N ASP A 80 -7.30 11.92 -18.08
CA ASP A 80 -6.41 11.10 -18.91
C ASP A 80 -4.99 11.70 -19.01
N ALA A 81 -4.86 13.03 -18.93
CA ALA A 81 -3.57 13.71 -18.86
C ALA A 81 -2.82 13.43 -17.56
N ASP A 82 -3.52 13.40 -16.41
CA ASP A 82 -2.91 13.06 -15.12
C ASP A 82 -2.43 11.60 -15.09
N TRP A 83 -3.20 10.70 -15.72
CA TRP A 83 -2.78 9.31 -15.90
C TRP A 83 -1.56 9.17 -16.82
N ALA A 84 -1.49 9.97 -17.88
CA ALA A 84 -0.33 9.99 -18.78
C ALA A 84 0.92 10.49 -18.06
N GLU A 85 0.79 11.57 -17.30
CA GLU A 85 1.88 12.11 -16.47
C GLU A 85 2.36 11.07 -15.45
N LEU A 86 1.44 10.43 -14.71
CA LEU A 86 1.79 9.37 -13.76
C LEU A 86 2.55 8.20 -14.43
N GLY A 87 2.05 7.74 -15.58
CA GLY A 87 2.68 6.65 -16.31
C GLY A 87 4.08 7.03 -16.83
N ASN A 88 4.24 8.24 -17.36
CA ASN A 88 5.53 8.74 -17.85
C ASN A 88 6.54 8.96 -16.71
N ASP A 89 6.13 9.52 -15.57
CA ASP A 89 6.96 9.63 -14.37
C ASP A 89 7.48 8.26 -13.91
N PHE A 90 6.61 7.26 -13.95
CA PHE A 90 6.98 5.89 -13.61
C PHE A 90 8.01 5.33 -14.60
N MET A 91 7.81 5.52 -15.90
CA MET A 91 8.76 5.10 -16.92
C MET A 91 10.12 5.80 -16.77
N GLN A 92 10.14 7.09 -16.46
CA GLN A 92 11.36 7.84 -16.22
C GLN A 92 12.15 7.29 -15.02
N ARG A 93 11.48 7.03 -13.88
CA ARG A 93 12.13 6.45 -12.68
C ARG A 93 12.61 5.03 -12.86
N MET A 94 11.93 4.27 -13.70
CA MET A 94 12.36 2.94 -14.07
C MET A 94 13.55 2.97 -15.05
N GLY A 95 13.95 4.14 -15.55
CA GLY A 95 15.02 4.30 -16.53
C GLY A 95 14.63 3.77 -17.91
N LEU A 96 13.33 3.83 -18.24
CA LEU A 96 12.75 3.22 -19.44
C LEU A 96 12.28 4.27 -20.48
N ALA A 97 12.66 5.54 -20.32
CA ALA A 97 12.29 6.59 -21.27
C ALA A 97 12.83 6.35 -22.69
N ASN A 98 13.96 5.66 -22.82
CA ASN A 98 14.55 5.29 -24.12
C ASN A 98 14.08 3.90 -24.61
N HIS A 99 12.90 3.44 -24.21
CA HIS A 99 12.34 2.15 -24.63
C HIS A 99 11.02 2.36 -25.36
N GLN A 100 10.66 1.41 -26.21
CA GLN A 100 9.29 1.35 -26.75
C GLN A 100 8.34 0.93 -25.63
N TYR A 101 7.20 1.60 -25.47
CA TYR A 101 6.21 1.23 -24.47
C TYR A 101 4.81 1.71 -24.79
N ILE A 102 3.83 1.07 -24.16
CA ILE A 102 2.42 1.47 -24.16
C ILE A 102 1.89 1.45 -22.72
N ILE A 103 1.05 2.44 -22.41
CA ILE A 103 0.42 2.66 -21.11
C ILE A 103 -1.10 2.59 -21.33
N ILE A 104 -1.74 1.66 -20.64
CA ILE A 104 -3.18 1.41 -20.71
C ILE A 104 -3.74 1.60 -19.31
N ARG A 105 -4.79 2.40 -19.15
CA ARG A 105 -5.56 2.47 -17.92
C ARG A 105 -6.68 1.46 -17.97
N HIS A 106 -6.81 0.66 -16.91
CA HIS A 106 -8.05 -0.03 -16.58
C HIS A 106 -8.83 0.82 -15.58
N SER A 107 -10.13 1.04 -15.82
CA SER A 107 -11.01 1.81 -14.92
C SER A 107 -11.31 1.09 -13.59
N GLY A 108 -11.07 -0.22 -13.54
CA GLY A 108 -11.36 -1.03 -12.37
C GLY A 108 -10.82 -2.45 -12.45
N THR A 109 -11.13 -3.23 -11.42
CA THR A 109 -10.94 -4.67 -11.39
C THR A 109 -12.29 -5.37 -11.19
N GLU A 110 -12.36 -6.68 -11.43
CA GLU A 110 -13.57 -7.48 -11.19
C GLU A 110 -14.10 -7.35 -9.75
N SER A 111 -13.20 -7.27 -8.78
CA SER A 111 -13.55 -7.21 -7.34
C SER A 111 -13.68 -5.79 -6.78
N LYS A 112 -13.10 -4.80 -7.45
CA LYS A 112 -13.11 -3.39 -7.08
C LYS A 112 -13.22 -2.55 -8.35
N LYS A 113 -14.45 -2.29 -8.75
CA LYS A 113 -14.78 -1.65 -10.05
C LYS A 113 -14.31 -0.19 -10.16
N GLU A 114 -14.04 0.47 -9.04
CA GLU A 114 -13.55 1.86 -9.00
C GLU A 114 -12.02 1.96 -8.85
N GLN A 115 -11.32 0.82 -8.71
CA GLN A 115 -9.87 0.80 -8.53
C GLN A 115 -9.17 0.92 -9.89
N ALA A 116 -9.09 2.14 -10.40
CA ALA A 116 -8.34 2.43 -11.61
C ALA A 116 -6.83 2.17 -11.40
N HIS A 117 -6.17 1.71 -12.46
CA HIS A 117 -4.73 1.40 -12.45
C HIS A 117 -4.17 1.38 -13.87
N LEU A 118 -2.86 1.58 -13.98
CA LEU A 118 -2.14 1.48 -15.23
C LEU A 118 -1.54 0.09 -15.41
N HIS A 119 -1.74 -0.49 -16.59
CA HIS A 119 -0.91 -1.53 -17.16
C HIS A 119 0.08 -0.91 -18.13
N ILE A 120 1.36 -1.26 -17.98
CA ILE A 120 2.42 -0.77 -18.86
C ILE A 120 3.16 -1.96 -19.42
N LEU A 121 3.27 -2.04 -20.74
CA LEU A 121 4.14 -2.98 -21.43
C LEU A 121 5.27 -2.20 -22.09
N ALA A 122 6.52 -2.58 -21.82
CA ALA A 122 7.70 -1.98 -22.42
C ALA A 122 8.59 -3.05 -23.06
N ASN A 123 9.26 -2.67 -24.15
CA ASN A 123 10.35 -3.46 -24.72
C ASN A 123 11.50 -3.51 -23.70
N ARG A 124 12.05 -4.70 -23.42
CA ARG A 124 13.18 -4.83 -22.51
C ARG A 124 14.48 -4.31 -23.11
N VAL A 125 14.58 -4.27 -24.44
CA VAL A 125 15.72 -3.68 -25.14
C VAL A 125 15.39 -2.22 -25.47
N SER A 126 16.32 -1.32 -25.19
CA SER A 126 16.17 0.10 -25.48
C SER A 126 16.25 0.39 -26.97
N LEU A 127 15.87 1.61 -27.36
CA LEU A 127 16.07 2.13 -28.71
C LEU A 127 17.57 2.24 -29.09
N SER A 128 18.46 2.28 -28.10
CA SER A 128 19.92 2.21 -28.27
C SER A 128 20.47 0.78 -28.41
N GLY A 129 19.61 -0.26 -28.36
CA GLY A 129 20.03 -1.66 -28.44
C GLY A 129 20.56 -2.23 -27.11
N GLU A 130 20.31 -1.55 -25.98
CA GLU A 130 20.80 -1.96 -24.67
C GLU A 130 19.75 -2.81 -23.94
N LEU A 131 20.17 -3.98 -23.43
CA LEU A 131 19.30 -4.85 -22.65
C LEU A 131 19.10 -4.32 -21.23
N TYR A 132 17.86 -4.04 -20.85
CA TYR A 132 17.52 -3.67 -19.48
C TYR A 132 17.75 -4.82 -18.50
N ARG A 133 18.45 -4.53 -17.40
CA ARG A 133 18.71 -5.48 -16.29
C ARG A 133 17.52 -5.54 -15.35
N ASP A 134 16.79 -6.67 -15.38
CA ASP A 134 15.57 -6.93 -14.62
C ASP A 134 15.80 -7.43 -13.18
N ASN A 135 17.05 -7.46 -12.71
CA ASN A 135 17.36 -7.76 -11.31
C ASN A 135 16.55 -6.87 -10.37
N TRP A 136 15.81 -7.51 -9.46
CA TRP A 136 14.96 -6.83 -8.47
C TRP A 136 13.88 -5.91 -9.09
N ILE A 137 13.44 -6.17 -10.33
CA ILE A 137 12.46 -5.34 -11.03
C ILE A 137 11.18 -5.05 -10.22
N GLY A 138 10.68 -6.05 -9.48
CA GLY A 138 9.52 -5.85 -8.61
C GLY A 138 9.79 -4.85 -7.48
N LYS A 139 10.96 -4.94 -6.85
CA LYS A 139 11.39 -4.00 -5.79
C LYS A 139 11.58 -2.59 -6.37
N LYS A 140 12.25 -2.46 -7.52
CA LYS A 140 12.44 -1.18 -8.22
C LYS A 140 11.10 -0.52 -8.58
N ALA A 141 10.14 -1.30 -9.09
CA ALA A 141 8.80 -0.81 -9.41
C ALA A 141 8.06 -0.31 -8.16
N THR A 142 8.16 -1.03 -7.03
CA THR A 142 7.59 -0.56 -5.76
C THR A 142 8.27 0.72 -5.27
N GLU A 143 9.59 0.83 -5.35
CA GLU A 143 10.34 2.03 -4.96
C GLU A 143 9.99 3.24 -5.84
N ALA A 144 9.91 3.06 -7.16
CA ALA A 144 9.50 4.10 -8.10
C ALA A 144 8.08 4.60 -7.80
N ALA A 145 7.11 3.70 -7.61
CA ALA A 145 5.75 4.08 -7.28
C ALA A 145 5.66 4.81 -5.92
N ASN A 146 6.40 4.35 -4.91
CA ASN A 146 6.42 5.02 -3.61
C ASN A 146 7.03 6.42 -3.68
N ALA A 147 8.08 6.61 -4.49
CA ALA A 147 8.71 7.91 -4.68
C ALA A 147 7.76 8.91 -5.35
N ILE A 148 7.06 8.49 -6.42
CA ILE A 148 6.05 9.33 -7.08
C ILE A 148 4.93 9.69 -6.10
N ALA A 149 4.41 8.72 -5.35
CA ALA A 149 3.36 8.97 -4.36
C ALA A 149 3.79 10.04 -3.35
N LYS A 150 5.03 9.97 -2.86
CA LYS A 150 5.58 10.95 -1.92
C LYS A 150 5.62 12.34 -2.52
N GLU A 151 6.08 12.48 -3.76
CA GLU A 151 6.21 13.78 -4.43
C GLU A 151 4.85 14.41 -4.79
N ARG A 152 3.86 13.58 -5.11
CA ARG A 152 2.48 14.01 -5.38
C ARG A 152 1.66 14.26 -4.10
N ASN A 153 2.28 14.20 -2.92
CA ASN A 153 1.61 14.27 -1.61
C ASN A 153 0.44 13.28 -1.48
N PHE A 154 0.52 12.15 -2.17
CA PHE A 154 -0.44 11.07 -2.03
C PHE A 154 -0.33 10.51 -0.63
N VAL A 155 -1.49 10.37 0.04
CA VAL A 155 -1.52 9.92 1.43
C VAL A 155 -0.99 8.49 1.46
N GLN A 156 0.26 8.30 1.92
CA GLN A 156 0.86 6.99 1.91
C GLN A 156 -0.01 6.04 2.74
N SER A 157 -0.45 4.94 2.14
CA SER A 157 -1.16 3.87 2.85
C SER A 157 -0.35 3.36 4.06
N GLN A 158 0.98 3.49 4.03
CA GLN A 158 1.86 3.23 5.16
C GLN A 158 1.78 4.30 6.26
N ASP A 159 1.66 5.59 5.92
CA ASP A 159 1.52 6.68 6.89
C ASP A 159 0.14 6.67 7.55
N ILE A 160 -0.93 6.39 6.80
CA ILE A 160 -2.27 6.15 7.37
C ILE A 160 -2.22 4.92 8.27
N GLY A 161 -1.60 3.83 7.82
CA GLY A 161 -1.45 2.62 8.62
C GLY A 161 -0.70 2.85 9.92
N LYS A 162 0.36 3.65 9.88
CA LYS A 162 1.16 4.00 11.05
C LYS A 162 0.40 4.94 11.99
N ALA A 163 -0.28 5.95 11.45
CA ALA A 163 -1.12 6.88 12.21
C ALA A 163 -2.29 6.16 12.87
N ASN A 164 -3.04 5.34 12.13
CA ASN A 164 -4.14 4.53 12.64
C ASN A 164 -3.67 3.58 13.76
N LYS A 165 -2.55 2.87 13.56
CA LYS A 165 -2.00 1.98 14.60
C LYS A 165 -1.56 2.77 15.82
N ALA A 166 -0.98 3.96 15.67
CA ALA A 166 -0.59 4.81 16.79
C ALA A 166 -1.82 5.34 17.57
N GLU A 167 -2.86 5.81 16.87
CA GLU A 167 -4.11 6.28 17.47
C GLU A 167 -4.82 5.13 18.21
N ILE A 168 -4.96 3.96 17.57
CA ILE A 168 -5.52 2.78 18.22
C ILE A 168 -4.70 2.41 19.45
N LYS A 169 -3.38 2.37 19.33
CA LYS A 169 -2.48 2.03 20.44
C LYS A 169 -2.67 2.96 21.64
N GLU A 170 -2.75 4.26 21.39
CA GLU A 170 -2.99 5.26 22.44
C GLU A 170 -4.34 5.04 23.13
N ALA A 171 -5.41 4.81 22.35
CA ALA A 171 -6.73 4.50 22.89
C ALA A 171 -6.73 3.21 23.73
N MET A 172 -6.01 2.17 23.29
CA MET A 172 -5.84 0.93 24.05
C MET A 172 -5.10 1.17 25.37
N ASP A 173 -4.00 1.92 25.34
CA ASP A 173 -3.21 2.24 26.54
C ASP A 173 -4.06 2.98 27.58
N ASP A 174 -4.85 3.95 27.15
CA ASP A 174 -5.75 4.72 28.01
C ASP A 174 -6.86 3.88 28.65
N VAL A 175 -7.48 2.99 27.87
CA VAL A 175 -8.50 2.07 28.38
C VAL A 175 -7.86 1.13 29.42
N LEU A 176 -6.72 0.53 29.09
CA LEU A 176 -6.02 -0.40 29.99
C LEU A 176 -5.60 0.25 31.32
N LYS A 177 -5.12 1.51 31.30
CA LYS A 177 -4.78 2.27 32.50
C LYS A 177 -5.97 2.44 33.46
N LYS A 178 -7.17 2.70 32.92
CA LYS A 178 -8.39 2.97 33.68
C LYS A 178 -9.09 1.70 34.20
N MET A 179 -8.98 0.60 33.47
CA MET A 179 -9.59 -0.68 33.85
C MET A 179 -8.96 -1.24 35.15
N GLN A 180 -9.74 -1.84 36.05
CA GLN A 180 -9.22 -2.43 37.30
C GLN A 180 -8.42 -3.73 37.06
N GLY A 181 -8.89 -4.58 36.16
CA GLY A 181 -8.20 -5.74 35.61
C GLY A 181 -8.59 -5.92 34.16
N PHE A 182 -7.89 -6.79 33.43
CA PHE A 182 -8.20 -7.03 32.03
C PHE A 182 -9.43 -7.93 31.92
N ASP A 183 -10.43 -7.46 31.18
CA ASP A 183 -11.61 -8.21 30.79
C ASP A 183 -11.89 -7.87 29.33
N LEU A 184 -11.87 -8.87 28.46
CA LEU A 184 -11.96 -8.64 27.01
C LEU A 184 -13.30 -7.98 26.63
N THR A 185 -14.40 -8.36 27.27
CA THR A 185 -15.73 -7.80 26.96
C THR A 185 -15.77 -6.31 27.29
N LYS A 186 -15.37 -5.94 28.50
CA LYS A 186 -15.30 -4.53 28.93
C LYS A 186 -14.30 -3.74 28.10
N PHE A 187 -13.15 -4.33 27.77
CA PHE A 187 -12.15 -3.69 26.91
C PHE A 187 -12.73 -3.33 25.54
N LYS A 188 -13.49 -4.25 24.93
CA LYS A 188 -14.17 -4.01 23.65
C LYS A 188 -15.21 -2.89 23.75
N GLU A 189 -16.00 -2.87 24.83
CA GLU A 189 -17.02 -1.84 25.06
C GLU A 189 -16.39 -0.45 25.23
N GLU A 190 -15.34 -0.32 26.04
CA GLU A 190 -14.66 0.97 26.26
C GLU A 190 -13.94 1.49 25.01
N LEU A 191 -13.33 0.60 24.21
CA LEU A 191 -12.80 0.98 22.89
C LEU A 191 -13.92 1.38 21.93
N GLY A 192 -15.04 0.66 21.96
CA GLY A 192 -16.22 0.97 21.16
C GLY A 192 -16.76 2.37 21.46
N ARG A 193 -16.82 2.78 22.74
CA ARG A 193 -17.20 4.14 23.15
C ARG A 193 -16.25 5.22 22.62
N ARG A 194 -15.01 4.87 22.29
CA ARG A 194 -14.01 5.78 21.67
C ARG A 194 -14.04 5.75 20.14
N GLY A 195 -14.95 4.99 19.54
CA GLY A 195 -15.11 4.85 18.09
C GLY A 195 -14.28 3.73 17.47
N PHE A 196 -13.70 2.82 18.26
CA PHE A 196 -12.91 1.69 17.77
C PHE A 196 -13.66 0.38 17.98
N LYS A 197 -14.20 -0.19 16.89
CA LYS A 197 -14.90 -1.49 16.96
C LYS A 197 -13.89 -2.62 17.06
N VAL A 198 -14.18 -3.59 17.92
CA VAL A 198 -13.32 -4.77 18.11
C VAL A 198 -14.05 -6.04 17.71
N ARG A 199 -13.46 -6.78 16.76
CA ARG A 199 -13.96 -8.06 16.27
C ARG A 199 -13.08 -9.20 16.72
N GLU A 200 -13.67 -10.22 17.30
CA GLU A 200 -12.95 -11.41 17.73
C GLU A 200 -12.55 -12.29 16.55
N ALA A 201 -11.35 -12.86 16.63
CA ALA A 201 -10.84 -13.84 15.68
C ALA A 201 -10.95 -15.23 16.32
N ARG A 202 -11.90 -16.04 15.86
CA ARG A 202 -12.14 -17.39 16.37
C ARG A 202 -11.75 -18.45 15.34
N ALA A 203 -11.18 -19.56 15.80
CA ALA A 203 -10.97 -20.75 14.98
C ALA A 203 -12.32 -21.37 14.56
N SER A 204 -12.29 -22.26 13.57
CA SER A 204 -13.46 -23.08 13.20
C SER A 204 -14.04 -23.88 14.39
N THR A 205 -13.20 -24.19 15.38
CA THR A 205 -13.58 -24.85 16.63
C THR A 205 -14.24 -23.91 17.66
N GLY A 206 -14.41 -22.63 17.34
CA GLY A 206 -14.95 -21.60 18.25
C GLY A 206 -13.93 -21.01 19.23
N LYS A 207 -12.72 -21.58 19.32
CA LYS A 207 -11.64 -21.09 20.19
C LYS A 207 -11.20 -19.70 19.77
N LEU A 208 -11.11 -18.78 20.74
CA LEU A 208 -10.61 -17.42 20.51
C LEU A 208 -9.09 -17.44 20.28
N ASN A 209 -8.66 -17.00 19.10
CA ASN A 209 -7.25 -16.95 18.69
C ASN A 209 -6.65 -15.54 18.70
N GLY A 210 -7.50 -14.50 18.67
CA GLY A 210 -7.07 -13.11 18.63
C GLY A 210 -8.23 -12.16 18.42
N TYR A 211 -7.93 -10.94 18.01
CA TYR A 211 -8.94 -9.95 17.67
C TYR A 211 -8.38 -8.89 16.71
N TYR A 212 -9.29 -8.17 16.09
CA TYR A 212 -9.05 -7.07 15.17
C TYR A 212 -9.66 -5.79 15.75
N VAL A 213 -9.02 -4.65 15.50
CA VAL A 213 -9.54 -3.33 15.85
C VAL A 213 -9.74 -2.53 14.57
N THR A 214 -10.95 -2.00 14.38
CA THR A 214 -11.30 -1.13 13.26
C THR A 214 -10.91 0.30 13.61
N ALA A 215 -9.99 0.89 12.83
CA ALA A 215 -9.68 2.31 12.89
C ALA A 215 -10.89 3.16 12.48
N ARG A 216 -10.89 4.44 12.82
CA ARG A 216 -11.93 5.39 12.40
C ARG A 216 -12.00 5.55 10.88
N SER A 217 -10.91 5.29 10.18
CA SER A 217 -10.88 5.21 8.71
C SER A 217 -11.63 4.00 8.13
N GLY A 218 -12.12 3.09 8.97
CA GLY A 218 -12.75 1.83 8.56
C GLY A 218 -11.77 0.67 8.35
N THR A 219 -10.45 0.92 8.40
CA THR A 219 -9.44 -0.13 8.21
C THR A 219 -9.31 -1.02 9.45
N GLU A 220 -9.36 -2.36 9.30
CA GLU A 220 -9.12 -3.31 10.39
C GLU A 220 -7.64 -3.68 10.52
N TYR A 221 -7.14 -3.71 11.77
CA TYR A 221 -5.78 -4.17 12.10
C TYR A 221 -5.83 -5.32 13.11
N LYS A 222 -5.01 -6.35 12.93
CA LYS A 222 -4.84 -7.39 13.97
C LYS A 222 -4.16 -6.79 15.18
N ALA A 223 -4.53 -7.25 16.38
CA ALA A 223 -3.87 -6.85 17.63
C ALA A 223 -2.33 -6.98 17.56
N SER A 224 -1.82 -8.03 16.91
CA SER A 224 -0.38 -8.26 16.71
C SER A 224 0.30 -7.23 15.81
N GLU A 225 -0.43 -6.61 14.89
CA GLU A 225 0.08 -5.56 13.99
C GLU A 225 0.11 -4.19 14.66
N ILE A 226 -0.72 -3.97 15.67
CA ILE A 226 -0.71 -2.78 16.53
C ILE A 226 0.45 -2.88 17.52
N GLY A 227 0.66 -4.07 18.09
CA GLY A 227 1.87 -4.38 18.85
C GLY A 227 1.76 -5.71 19.59
N LYS A 228 2.89 -6.42 19.73
CA LYS A 228 2.95 -7.73 20.40
C LYS A 228 2.36 -7.70 21.82
N GLY A 229 2.56 -6.59 22.53
CA GLY A 229 2.02 -6.37 23.88
C GLY A 229 0.49 -6.34 23.97
N TYR A 230 -0.22 -6.10 22.88
CA TYR A 230 -1.68 -6.04 22.86
C TYR A 230 -2.34 -7.36 22.46
N THR A 231 -1.57 -8.39 22.12
CA THR A 231 -2.13 -9.72 21.88
C THR A 231 -2.79 -10.29 23.14
N LEU A 232 -3.78 -11.18 23.00
CA LEU A 232 -4.47 -11.81 24.14
C LEU A 232 -3.49 -12.42 25.16
N ALA A 233 -2.38 -12.97 24.68
CA ALA A 233 -1.35 -13.59 25.54
C ALA A 233 -0.52 -12.58 26.36
N HIS A 234 -0.51 -11.29 26.01
CA HIS A 234 0.40 -10.30 26.59
C HIS A 234 -0.31 -9.06 27.17
N ILE A 235 -1.58 -8.83 26.82
CA ILE A 235 -2.28 -7.59 27.15
C ILE A 235 -2.44 -7.34 28.65
N GLU A 236 -2.63 -8.39 29.45
CA GLU A 236 -2.68 -8.26 30.92
C GLU A 236 -1.34 -7.79 31.48
N ARG A 237 -0.23 -8.33 30.97
CA ARG A 237 1.13 -7.90 31.36
C ARG A 237 1.38 -6.45 30.94
N THR A 238 0.89 -6.05 29.77
CA THR A 238 0.95 -4.66 29.30
C THR A 238 0.17 -3.73 30.23
N GLN A 239 -1.04 -4.13 30.65
CA GLN A 239 -1.85 -3.37 31.60
C GLN A 239 -1.12 -3.14 32.92
N SER A 240 -0.56 -4.20 33.52
CA SER A 240 0.16 -4.08 34.79
C SER A 240 1.34 -3.13 34.71
N LYS A 241 2.09 -3.16 33.59
CA LYS A 241 3.20 -2.22 33.34
C LYS A 241 2.73 -0.77 33.20
N LEU A 242 1.64 -0.54 32.47
CA LEU A 242 1.08 0.81 32.28
C LEU A 242 0.62 1.42 33.61
N LYS A 243 0.01 0.62 34.49
CA LYS A 243 -0.41 1.06 35.83
C LYS A 243 0.75 1.35 36.77
N TYR A 244 1.77 0.49 36.78
CA TYR A 244 2.97 0.73 37.57
C TYR A 244 3.64 2.06 37.18
N ASN A 245 3.76 2.31 35.88
CA ASN A 245 4.34 3.56 35.36
C ASN A 245 3.48 4.79 35.70
N SER A 246 2.14 4.69 35.71
CA SER A 246 1.29 5.83 36.08
C SER A 246 1.34 6.14 37.58
N MET A 247 1.53 5.13 38.44
CA MET A 247 1.70 5.32 39.89
C MET A 247 3.05 5.95 40.24
N ASN A 248 4.14 5.60 39.55
CA ASN A 248 5.46 6.19 39.81
C ASN A 248 5.52 7.68 39.39
N ILE A 249 4.80 8.08 38.35
CA ILE A 249 4.73 9.49 37.91
C ILE A 249 3.95 10.35 38.92
N SER A 250 2.92 9.80 39.58
CA SER A 250 2.13 10.57 40.55
C SER A 250 2.86 10.83 41.88
N HIS A 251 3.81 9.99 42.26
CA HIS A 251 4.61 10.15 43.50
C HIS A 251 5.79 11.11 43.36
N GLY A 252 6.18 11.49 42.13
CA GLY A 252 7.29 12.43 41.87
C GLY A 252 6.95 13.92 42.04
N ASN A 253 5.68 14.29 42.25
CA ASN A 253 5.21 15.68 42.21
C ASN A 253 4.68 16.25 43.55
N LYS A 254 5.23 15.82 44.70
CA LYS A 254 4.97 16.50 46.00
C LYS A 254 6.29 16.81 46.75
N LEU A 255 6.87 17.96 46.42
CA LEU A 255 7.69 18.75 47.36
C LEU A 255 6.98 20.09 47.53
N THR A 256 6.07 20.15 48.50
CA THR A 256 5.52 21.41 48.99
C THR A 256 6.56 22.08 49.87
N SER A 257 7.04 23.26 49.46
CA SER A 257 7.83 24.15 50.30
C SER A 257 6.97 24.68 51.45
N GLY A 258 7.04 24.02 52.60
CA GLY A 258 6.48 24.49 53.86
C GLY A 258 7.36 25.58 54.46
N SER A 259 6.75 26.74 54.67
CA SER A 259 7.26 27.92 55.36
C SER A 259 7.84 27.62 56.76
N GLY A 260 9.03 28.15 57.05
CA GLY A 260 9.57 28.27 58.39
C GLY A 260 10.15 29.67 58.60
N SER A 261 9.36 30.54 59.24
CA SER A 261 9.81 31.85 59.72
C SER A 261 10.88 31.68 60.80
N PHE A 262 11.96 32.45 60.73
CA PHE A 262 12.83 32.69 61.89
C PHE A 262 12.95 34.19 62.13
N HIS A 263 12.32 34.64 63.21
CA HIS A 263 12.68 35.86 63.92
C HIS A 263 13.73 35.50 64.99
N ARG A 264 14.96 35.99 64.83
CA ARG A 264 15.66 36.90 65.75
C ARG A 264 17.02 37.25 65.17
#